data_AF-A0A0F9YZP7-F1
#
_entry.id   AF-A0A0F9YZP7-F1
#
_cell.length_a   1.000
_cell.length_b   1.000
_cell.length_c   1.000
_cell.angle_alpha   90.00
_cell.angle_beta   90.00
_cell.angle_gamma   90.00
#
_symmetry.space_group_name_H-M   'P 1'
#
loop_
_entity.id
_entity.type
_entity.pdbx_description
1 polymer ?
#
loop_
_entity_poly.entity_id
_entity_poly.type
_entity_poly.pdbx_seq_one_letter_code
_entity_poly.pdbx_strand_id
1 'polypeptide(L)'
;MTNSEIINLLQRITGIIALGLLALQIYLGANRKAIKFHMLNGILAYIFVFLHPVLFLLFRYFTIGKLDPLYVFVDVCVLCQGTYEHYINLGRIGFYLVTIAVIAVKFRNISGWLKTNWRKLHILNYLAFYFVSFHSIFIGTDSRKPLFLIYFILLQIVVLGSIVNKLRTSNLTGEIKKILGQ
;
A
#
# COMPACT_ATOMS: atom_id res chain seq x y z
N MET A 1 16.98 -1.64 -25.84
CA MET A 1 16.18 -1.06 -24.74
C MET A 1 16.99 0.08 -24.15
N THR A 2 16.47 1.31 -24.14
CA THR A 2 17.14 2.49 -23.57
C THR A 2 17.09 2.46 -22.04
N ASN A 3 17.90 3.30 -21.38
CA ASN A 3 17.89 3.42 -19.91
C ASN A 3 16.49 3.82 -19.39
N SER A 4 15.78 4.71 -20.10
CA SER A 4 14.43 5.12 -19.71
C SER A 4 13.40 4.00 -19.89
N GLU A 5 13.51 3.18 -20.94
CA GLU A 5 12.67 2.00 -21.14
C GLU A 5 12.89 0.94 -20.04
N ILE A 6 14.14 0.68 -19.67
CA ILE A 6 14.50 -0.24 -18.58
C ILE A 6 13.90 0.24 -17.26
N ILE A 7 14.11 1.51 -16.90
CA ILE A 7 13.62 2.05 -15.63
C ILE A 7 12.09 2.10 -15.61
N ASN A 8 11.45 2.42 -16.74
CA ASN A 8 9.99 2.37 -16.86
C ASN A 8 9.45 0.94 -16.69
N LEU A 9 10.14 -0.07 -17.23
CA LEU A 9 9.76 -1.46 -17.03
C LEU A 9 9.92 -1.85 -15.54
N LEU A 10 11.04 -1.49 -14.92
CA LEU A 10 11.31 -1.77 -13.52
C LEU A 10 10.31 -1.07 -12.58
N GLN A 11 9.95 0.20 -12.80
CA GLN A 11 8.96 0.88 -11.96
C GLN A 11 7.59 0.20 -12.05
N ARG A 12 7.20 -0.29 -13.24
CA ARG A 12 5.95 -1.04 -13.43
C ARG A 12 5.97 -2.39 -12.71
N ILE A 13 7.04 -3.17 -12.90
CA ILE A 13 7.21 -4.47 -12.24
C ILE A 13 7.18 -4.31 -10.72
N THR A 14 7.92 -3.35 -10.19
CA THR A 14 7.97 -3.11 -8.75
C THR A 14 6.61 -2.67 -8.18
N GLY A 15 5.84 -1.86 -8.91
CA GLY A 15 4.48 -1.48 -8.52
C GLY A 15 3.51 -2.67 -8.46
N ILE A 16 3.56 -3.57 -9.44
CA ILE A 16 2.73 -4.79 -9.47
C ILE A 16 3.13 -5.72 -8.31
N ILE A 17 4.42 -5.94 -8.09
CA ILE A 17 4.91 -6.78 -7.00
C ILE A 17 4.52 -6.18 -5.65
N ALA A 18 4.67 -4.86 -5.46
CA ALA A 18 4.25 -4.18 -4.23
C ALA A 18 2.77 -4.43 -3.92
N LEU A 19 1.88 -4.29 -4.91
CA LEU A 19 0.44 -4.51 -4.73
C LEU A 19 0.13 -5.94 -4.25
N GLY A 20 0.75 -6.95 -4.87
CA GLY A 20 0.61 -8.35 -4.48
C GLY A 20 1.16 -8.64 -3.08
N LEU A 21 2.34 -8.11 -2.75
CA LEU A 21 2.96 -8.30 -1.44
C LEU A 21 2.14 -7.64 -0.32
N LEU A 22 1.53 -6.47 -0.58
CA LEU A 22 0.62 -5.81 0.37
C LEU A 22 -0.66 -6.63 0.59
N ALA A 23 -1.26 -7.18 -0.46
CA ALA A 23 -2.43 -8.07 -0.33
C ALA A 23 -2.09 -9.33 0.48
N LEU A 24 -0.95 -9.96 0.19
CA LEU A 24 -0.44 -11.11 0.94
C LEU A 24 -0.16 -10.75 2.40
N GLN A 25 0.41 -9.56 2.65
CA GLN A 25 0.68 -9.06 4.00
C GLN A 25 -0.60 -8.95 4.83
N ILE A 26 -1.65 -8.39 4.21
CA ILE A 26 -2.98 -8.29 4.82
C ILE A 26 -3.56 -9.68 5.09
N TYR A 27 -3.52 -10.59 4.12
CA TYR A 27 -4.02 -11.95 4.31
C TYR A 27 -3.33 -12.67 5.47
N LEU A 28 -2.00 -12.66 5.52
CA LEU A 28 -1.25 -13.30 6.60
C LEU A 28 -1.56 -12.68 7.97
N GLY A 29 -1.58 -11.34 8.05
CA GLY A 29 -1.79 -10.60 9.29
C GLY A 29 -3.22 -10.71 9.83
N ALA A 30 -4.22 -10.60 8.96
CA ALA A 30 -5.63 -10.70 9.33
C ALA A 30 -5.98 -12.08 9.87
N ASN A 31 -5.47 -13.12 9.21
CA ASN A 31 -5.73 -14.53 9.55
C ASN A 31 -4.76 -15.10 10.60
N ARG A 32 -3.82 -14.29 11.12
CA ARG A 32 -2.75 -14.69 12.05
C ARG A 32 -1.93 -15.90 11.56
N LYS A 33 -1.79 -16.05 10.25
CA LYS A 33 -1.06 -17.17 9.62
C LYS A 33 0.41 -16.84 9.50
N ALA A 34 1.26 -17.82 9.80
CA ALA A 34 2.70 -17.79 9.57
C ALA A 34 3.35 -16.44 9.96
N ILE A 35 3.22 -16.02 11.22
CA ILE A 35 3.64 -14.67 11.68
C ILE A 35 5.11 -14.34 11.34
N LYS A 36 6.01 -15.33 11.39
CA LYS A 36 7.41 -15.15 10.95
C LYS A 36 7.48 -14.76 9.46
N PHE A 37 6.71 -15.45 8.62
CA PHE A 37 6.59 -15.13 7.20
C PHE A 37 5.89 -13.80 6.95
N HIS A 38 4.87 -13.44 7.73
CA HIS A 38 4.25 -12.10 7.69
C HIS A 38 5.28 -10.99 7.97
N MET A 39 6.18 -11.17 8.93
CA MET A 39 7.23 -10.17 9.18
C MET A 39 8.22 -10.05 8.01
N LEU A 40 8.66 -11.19 7.45
CA LEU A 40 9.55 -11.21 6.29
C LEU A 40 8.88 -10.58 5.05
N ASN A 41 7.65 -10.98 4.75
CA ASN A 41 6.85 -10.42 3.67
C ASN A 41 6.63 -8.91 3.85
N GLY A 42 6.48 -8.42 5.08
CA GLY A 42 6.37 -6.99 5.37
C GLY A 42 7.62 -6.19 5.00
N ILE A 43 8.81 -6.76 5.27
CA ILE A 43 10.09 -6.15 4.87
C ILE A 43 10.17 -6.10 3.34
N LEU A 44 9.90 -7.22 2.67
CA LEU A 44 9.91 -7.28 1.21
C LEU A 44 8.90 -6.33 0.58
N ALA A 45 7.66 -6.30 1.09
CA ALA A 45 6.61 -5.39 0.64
C ALA A 45 7.09 -3.93 0.72
N TYR A 46 7.69 -3.53 1.85
CA TYR A 46 8.16 -2.17 2.04
C TYR A 46 9.31 -1.80 1.09
N ILE A 47 10.24 -2.74 0.82
CA ILE A 47 11.30 -2.52 -0.16
C ILE A 47 10.70 -2.18 -1.53
N PHE A 48 9.71 -2.95 -2.00
CA PHE A 48 9.07 -2.69 -3.30
C PHE A 48 8.21 -1.42 -3.30
N VAL A 49 7.48 -1.14 -2.20
CA VAL A 49 6.72 0.11 -2.02
C VAL A 49 7.63 1.34 -2.07
N PHE A 50 8.85 1.25 -1.52
CA PHE A 50 9.82 2.34 -1.57
C PHE A 50 10.55 2.42 -2.92
N LEU A 51 10.92 1.28 -3.49
CA LEU A 51 11.66 1.22 -4.75
C LEU A 51 10.83 1.74 -5.93
N HIS A 52 9.53 1.47 -5.96
CA HIS A 52 8.62 1.93 -7.03
C HIS A 52 8.68 3.45 -7.29
N PRO A 53 8.41 4.35 -6.30
CA PRO A 53 8.50 5.80 -6.52
C PRO A 53 9.94 6.28 -6.74
N VAL A 54 10.96 5.60 -6.19
CA VAL A 54 12.37 5.90 -6.50
C VAL A 54 12.68 5.64 -7.97
N LEU A 55 12.21 4.53 -8.53
CA LEU A 55 12.37 4.25 -9.95
C LEU A 55 11.57 5.23 -10.81
N PHE A 56 10.41 5.70 -10.35
CA PHE A 56 9.67 6.78 -11.01
C PHE A 56 10.44 8.11 -11.01
N LEU A 57 11.09 8.46 -9.89
CA LEU A 57 11.98 9.63 -9.81
C LEU A 57 13.13 9.54 -10.82
N LEU A 58 13.78 8.37 -10.91
CA LEU A 58 14.84 8.13 -11.89
C LEU A 58 14.30 8.18 -13.32
N PHE A 59 13.12 7.61 -13.58
CA PHE A 59 12.47 7.65 -14.88
C PHE A 59 12.25 9.11 -15.34
N ARG A 60 11.75 9.98 -14.46
CA ARG A 60 11.60 11.42 -14.74
C ARG A 60 12.93 12.10 -15.05
N TYR A 61 13.99 11.77 -14.30
CA TYR A 61 15.32 12.30 -14.57
C TYR A 61 15.80 11.94 -15.99
N PHE A 62 15.66 10.67 -16.40
CA PHE A 62 16.11 10.22 -17.72
C PHE A 62 15.19 10.61 -18.89
N THR A 63 13.95 11.02 -18.63
CA THR A 63 12.99 11.38 -19.70
C THR A 63 12.87 12.88 -19.92
N ILE A 64 12.87 13.67 -18.85
CA ILE A 64 12.64 15.11 -18.90
C ILE A 64 13.74 15.92 -18.19
N GLY A 65 14.82 15.28 -17.75
CA GLY A 65 15.97 15.95 -17.11
C GLY A 65 15.69 16.49 -15.71
N LYS A 66 14.57 16.12 -15.07
CA LYS A 66 14.17 16.65 -13.76
C LYS A 66 14.28 15.60 -12.66
N LEU A 67 15.21 15.83 -11.72
CA LEU A 67 15.30 15.09 -10.46
C LEU A 67 14.57 15.87 -9.37
N ASP A 68 13.28 15.58 -9.19
CA ASP A 68 12.42 16.30 -8.25
C ASP A 68 11.73 15.32 -7.28
N PRO A 69 12.38 15.04 -6.12
CA PRO A 69 11.82 14.15 -5.11
C PRO A 69 10.63 14.78 -4.38
N LEU A 70 10.50 16.11 -4.36
CA LEU A 70 9.37 16.78 -3.71
C LEU A 70 8.09 16.48 -4.46
N TYR A 71 8.11 16.56 -5.80
CA TYR A 71 6.98 16.11 -6.62
C TYR A 71 6.64 14.64 -6.35
N VAL A 72 7.63 13.75 -6.32
CA VAL A 72 7.34 12.30 -6.21
C VAL A 72 6.77 11.93 -4.85
N PHE A 73 7.33 12.47 -3.76
CA PHE A 73 6.99 12.02 -2.41
C PHE A 73 6.06 12.97 -1.66
N VAL A 74 6.20 14.29 -1.83
CA VAL A 74 5.67 15.29 -0.89
C VAL A 74 4.49 16.09 -1.45
N ASP A 75 4.52 16.41 -2.74
CA ASP A 75 3.58 17.35 -3.37
C ASP A 75 2.16 16.77 -3.42
N VAL A 76 1.43 16.89 -2.31
CA VAL A 76 0.05 16.44 -2.16
C VAL A 76 -0.90 17.61 -2.42
N CYS A 77 -1.69 17.50 -3.48
CA CYS A 77 -2.68 18.51 -3.83
C CYS A 77 -4.10 17.93 -3.72
N VAL A 78 -4.87 18.41 -2.74
CA VAL A 78 -6.20 17.86 -2.42
C VAL A 78 -7.30 18.40 -3.36
N LEU A 79 -7.10 19.58 -3.96
CA LEU A 79 -8.02 20.27 -4.87
C LEU A 79 -7.41 20.45 -6.27
N CYS A 80 -6.75 19.42 -6.80
CA CYS A 80 -6.14 19.53 -8.12
C CYS A 80 -7.21 19.63 -9.20
N GLN A 81 -6.91 20.32 -10.31
CA GLN A 81 -7.84 20.38 -11.45
C GLN A 81 -7.85 19.10 -12.31
N GLY A 82 -6.84 18.21 -12.17
CA GLY A 82 -6.67 17.02 -13.02
C GLY A 82 -6.93 15.69 -12.29
N THR A 83 -7.69 14.79 -12.90
CA THR A 83 -7.98 13.44 -12.34
C THR A 83 -6.72 12.57 -12.20
N TYR A 84 -5.73 12.74 -13.07
CA TYR A 84 -4.44 12.04 -12.98
C TYR A 84 -3.73 12.31 -11.63
N GLU A 85 -3.59 13.58 -11.25
CA GLU A 85 -2.92 13.97 -10.01
C GLU A 85 -3.65 13.46 -8.76
N HIS A 86 -4.99 13.37 -8.80
CA HIS A 86 -5.75 12.76 -7.70
C HIS A 86 -5.32 11.31 -7.45
N TYR A 87 -5.18 10.50 -8.50
CA TYR A 87 -4.77 9.11 -8.35
C TYR A 87 -3.29 8.97 -7.99
N ILE A 88 -2.40 9.89 -8.42
CA ILE A 88 -1.03 9.95 -7.91
C ILE A 88 -1.01 10.25 -6.40
N ASN A 89 -1.84 11.18 -5.94
CA ASN A 89 -1.97 11.50 -4.51
C ASN A 89 -2.42 10.30 -3.66
N LEU A 90 -3.31 9.45 -4.17
CA LEU A 90 -3.64 8.20 -3.48
C LEU A 90 -2.41 7.30 -3.30
N GLY A 91 -1.51 7.25 -4.29
CA GLY A 91 -0.22 6.57 -4.18
C GLY A 91 0.65 7.16 -3.08
N ARG A 92 0.78 8.48 -3.02
CA ARG A 92 1.55 9.21 -1.97
C ARG A 92 0.98 8.96 -0.57
N ILE A 93 -0.34 9.10 -0.40
CA ILE A 93 -1.02 8.85 0.88
C ILE A 93 -0.84 7.38 1.29
N GLY A 94 -1.03 6.45 0.36
CA GLY A 94 -0.81 5.02 0.59
C GLY A 94 0.62 4.72 1.03
N PHE A 95 1.62 5.31 0.36
CA PHE A 95 3.03 5.22 0.75
C PHE A 95 3.25 5.66 2.20
N TYR A 96 2.76 6.85 2.57
CA TYR A 96 2.90 7.36 3.93
C TYR A 96 2.21 6.49 4.99
N LEU A 97 1.01 5.99 4.71
CA LEU A 97 0.31 5.08 5.63
C LEU A 97 1.11 3.79 5.87
N VAL A 98 1.67 3.20 4.81
CA VAL A 98 2.52 2.01 4.93
C VAL A 98 3.80 2.36 5.72
N THR A 99 4.48 3.47 5.41
CA THR A 99 5.68 3.92 6.11
C THR A 99 5.40 4.13 7.60
N ILE A 100 4.30 4.78 7.97
CA ILE A 100 3.88 4.97 9.36
C ILE A 100 3.70 3.62 10.06
N ALA A 101 3.08 2.64 9.40
CA ALA A 101 2.91 1.31 9.99
C ALA A 101 4.26 0.60 10.21
N VAL A 102 5.19 0.71 9.27
CA VAL A 102 6.56 0.15 9.41
C VAL A 102 7.30 0.81 10.57
N ILE A 103 7.30 2.14 10.63
CA ILE A 103 7.91 2.92 11.72
C ILE A 103 7.28 2.53 13.07
N ALA A 104 5.95 2.47 13.14
CA ALA A 104 5.23 2.13 14.35
C ALA A 104 5.64 0.76 14.90
N VAL A 105 5.79 -0.25 14.03
CA VAL A 105 6.19 -1.60 14.42
C VAL A 105 7.67 -1.66 14.79
N LYS A 106 8.55 -1.03 14.01
CA LYS A 106 10.02 -1.05 14.21
C LYS A 106 10.42 -0.34 15.51
N PHE A 107 9.78 0.78 15.82
CA PHE A 107 10.12 1.64 16.95
C PHE A 107 9.22 1.45 18.18
N ARG A 108 8.31 0.45 18.17
CA ARG A 108 7.37 0.18 19.28
C ARG A 108 8.03 -0.06 20.64
N ASN A 109 9.28 -0.53 20.67
CA ASN A 109 10.00 -0.80 21.91
C ASN A 109 10.82 0.41 22.40
N ILE A 110 10.95 1.46 21.58
CA ILE A 110 11.71 2.68 21.92
C ILE A 110 10.78 3.74 22.51
N SER A 111 9.59 3.91 21.93
CA SER A 111 8.59 4.89 22.39
C SER A 111 7.46 4.23 23.17
N GLY A 112 7.19 4.71 24.39
CA GLY A 112 6.06 4.25 25.20
C GLY A 112 4.71 4.45 24.51
N TRP A 113 4.56 5.53 23.74
CA TRP A 113 3.34 5.79 22.96
C TRP A 113 3.17 4.80 21.80
N LEU A 114 4.26 4.47 21.09
CA LEU A 114 4.20 3.46 20.02
C LEU A 114 3.96 2.05 20.58
N LYS A 115 4.50 1.72 21.75
CA LYS A 115 4.26 0.43 22.41
C LYS A 115 2.76 0.14 22.59
N THR A 116 1.96 1.16 22.90
CA THR A 116 0.52 1.03 23.13
C THR A 116 -0.32 1.25 21.86
N ASN A 117 0.13 2.09 20.93
CA ASN A 117 -0.66 2.50 19.76
C ASN A 117 -0.25 1.87 18.42
N TRP A 118 0.84 1.10 18.33
CA TRP A 118 1.30 0.55 17.05
C TRP A 118 0.24 -0.25 16.29
N ARG A 119 -0.65 -0.97 17.00
CA ARG A 119 -1.75 -1.73 16.38
C ARG A 119 -2.78 -0.84 15.72
N LYS A 120 -3.06 0.34 16.31
CA LYS A 120 -3.98 1.33 15.75
C LYS A 120 -3.38 1.95 14.49
N LEU A 121 -2.07 2.21 14.48
CA LEU A 121 -1.39 2.69 13.28
C LEU A 121 -1.33 1.61 12.20
N HIS A 122 -1.06 0.36 12.59
CA HIS A 122 -0.96 -0.76 11.66
C HIS A 122 -2.30 -1.14 11.01
N ILE A 123 -3.45 -0.83 11.63
CA ILE A 123 -4.76 -1.07 11.01
C ILE A 123 -4.97 -0.18 9.78
N LEU A 124 -4.29 0.96 9.69
CA LEU A 124 -4.39 1.86 8.54
C LEU A 124 -3.85 1.24 7.25
N ASN A 125 -3.11 0.13 7.32
CA ASN A 125 -2.66 -0.61 6.14
C ASN A 125 -3.82 -1.16 5.29
N TYR A 126 -4.99 -1.42 5.88
CA TYR A 126 -6.18 -1.78 5.08
C TYR A 126 -6.62 -0.61 4.19
N LEU A 127 -6.63 0.61 4.73
CA LEU A 127 -6.93 1.82 3.97
C LEU A 127 -5.84 2.11 2.94
N ALA A 128 -4.57 1.96 3.33
CA ALA A 128 -3.43 2.12 2.43
C ALA A 128 -3.55 1.22 1.20
N PHE A 129 -3.93 -0.05 1.38
CA PHE A 129 -4.15 -0.98 0.28
C PHE A 129 -5.18 -0.48 -0.73
N TYR A 130 -6.30 0.10 -0.29
CA TYR A 130 -7.30 0.63 -1.21
C TYR A 130 -6.82 1.90 -1.91
N PHE A 131 -6.11 2.80 -1.23
CA PHE A 131 -5.51 3.96 -1.89
C PHE A 131 -4.52 3.54 -2.98
N VAL A 132 -3.61 2.60 -2.70
CA VAL A 132 -2.68 2.11 -3.73
C VAL A 132 -3.39 1.29 -4.82
N SER A 133 -4.49 0.61 -4.50
CA SER A 133 -5.30 -0.10 -5.49
C SER A 133 -5.97 0.86 -6.48
N PHE A 134 -6.58 1.95 -5.97
CA PHE A 134 -7.15 3.00 -6.81
C PHE A 134 -6.09 3.72 -7.63
N HIS A 135 -4.95 4.05 -7.02
CA HIS A 135 -3.79 4.55 -7.74
C HIS A 135 -3.40 3.62 -8.91
N SER A 136 -3.29 2.31 -8.64
CA SER A 136 -2.85 1.33 -9.62
C SER A 136 -3.81 1.17 -10.81
N ILE A 137 -5.12 1.07 -10.55
CA ILE A 137 -6.13 0.81 -11.60
C ILE A 137 -6.42 2.03 -12.49
N PHE A 138 -6.09 3.25 -12.04
CA PHE A 138 -6.43 4.48 -12.76
C PHE A 138 -5.23 5.21 -13.40
N ILE A 139 -3.99 4.91 -13.00
CA ILE A 139 -2.79 5.58 -13.55
C ILE A 139 -2.19 4.84 -14.76
N GLY A 140 -2.08 3.51 -14.71
CA GLY A 140 -1.31 2.75 -15.71
C GLY A 140 -2.11 2.43 -16.96
N THR A 141 -1.50 2.50 -18.15
CA THR A 141 -2.10 1.97 -19.39
C THR A 141 -2.32 0.47 -19.33
N ASP A 142 -1.42 -0.25 -18.64
CA ASP A 142 -1.47 -1.70 -18.50
C ASP A 142 -2.59 -2.16 -17.56
N SER A 143 -3.15 -1.24 -16.76
CA SER A 143 -4.24 -1.52 -15.83
C SER A 143 -5.52 -2.01 -16.52
N ARG A 144 -5.66 -1.72 -17.82
CA ARG A 144 -6.80 -2.12 -18.64
C ARG A 144 -6.61 -3.47 -19.31
N LYS A 145 -5.44 -4.10 -19.18
CA LYS A 145 -5.17 -5.41 -19.80
C LYS A 145 -5.91 -6.51 -19.04
N PRO A 146 -6.52 -7.50 -19.73
CA PRO A 146 -7.32 -8.55 -19.08
C PRO A 146 -6.59 -9.31 -17.97
N LEU A 147 -5.32 -9.67 -18.20
CA LEU A 147 -4.52 -10.38 -17.19
C LEU A 147 -4.30 -9.55 -15.92
N PHE A 148 -4.06 -8.24 -16.07
CA PHE A 148 -3.94 -7.35 -14.93
C PHE A 148 -5.27 -7.21 -14.19
N LEU A 149 -6.39 -7.10 -14.91
CA LEU A 149 -7.72 -7.00 -14.29
C LEU A 149 -8.06 -8.25 -13.47
N ILE A 150 -7.78 -9.45 -14.01
CA ILE A 150 -7.97 -10.72 -13.29
C ILE A 150 -7.13 -10.72 -12.01
N TYR A 151 -5.83 -10.40 -12.15
CA TYR A 151 -4.92 -10.30 -11.01
C TYR A 151 -5.44 -9.30 -9.95
N PHE A 152 -5.82 -8.10 -10.37
CA PHE A 152 -6.35 -7.04 -9.52
C PHE A 152 -7.59 -7.51 -8.75
N ILE A 153 -8.58 -8.09 -9.45
CA ILE A 153 -9.81 -8.59 -8.83
C ILE A 153 -9.52 -9.67 -7.78
N LEU A 154 -8.60 -10.61 -8.07
CA LEU A 154 -8.20 -11.64 -7.10
C LEU A 154 -7.61 -11.01 -5.84
N LEU A 155 -6.76 -9.99 -5.96
CA LEU A 155 -6.22 -9.29 -4.79
C LEU A 155 -7.32 -8.59 -3.98
N GLN A 156 -8.30 -7.97 -4.64
CA GLN A 156 -9.44 -7.34 -3.95
C GLN A 156 -10.25 -8.38 -3.17
N ILE A 157 -10.54 -9.55 -3.76
CA ILE A 157 -11.26 -10.64 -3.10
C ILE A 157 -10.49 -11.13 -1.86
N VAL A 158 -9.17 -11.34 -1.98
CA VAL A 158 -8.32 -11.79 -0.88
C VAL A 158 -8.32 -10.79 0.28
N VAL A 159 -8.18 -9.49 -0.01
CA VAL A 159 -8.16 -8.45 1.03
C VAL A 159 -9.54 -8.28 1.67
N LEU A 160 -10.61 -8.20 0.87
CA LEU A 160 -11.98 -8.12 1.38
C LEU A 160 -12.33 -9.32 2.26
N GLY A 161 -12.04 -10.53 1.80
CA GLY A 161 -12.24 -11.76 2.58
C GLY A 161 -11.46 -11.76 3.89
N SER A 162 -10.23 -11.24 3.87
CA SER A 162 -9.39 -11.09 5.07
C SER A 162 -9.95 -10.09 6.07
N ILE A 163 -10.47 -8.95 5.60
CA ILE A 163 -11.15 -7.95 6.44
C ILE A 163 -12.41 -8.55 7.06
N VAL A 164 -13.26 -9.20 6.26
CA VAL A 164 -14.49 -9.85 6.74
C VAL A 164 -14.16 -10.91 7.81
N ASN A 165 -13.16 -11.75 7.56
CA ASN A 165 -12.76 -12.76 8.55
C ASN A 165 -12.22 -12.10 9.85
N LYS A 166 -11.44 -11.02 9.72
CA LYS A 166 -10.94 -10.26 10.87
C LYS A 166 -12.06 -9.64 11.70
N LEU A 167 -13.09 -9.11 11.06
CA LEU A 167 -14.26 -8.52 11.72
C LEU A 167 -15.16 -9.58 12.38
N ARG A 168 -15.30 -10.76 11.78
CA ARG A 168 -16.04 -11.89 12.40
C ARG A 168 -15.35 -12.42 13.64
N THR A 169 -14.02 -12.43 13.64
CA THR A 169 -13.20 -12.95 14.74
C THR A 169 -12.88 -11.91 15.80
N SER A 170 -13.10 -10.62 15.53
CA SER A 170 -12.99 -9.59 16.55
C SER A 170 -14.24 -9.59 17.41
N ASN A 171 -14.09 -9.30 18.71
CA ASN A 171 -15.19 -9.12 19.65
C ASN A 171 -16.09 -7.91 19.31
N LEU A 172 -16.01 -7.35 18.09
CA LEU A 172 -16.78 -6.20 17.64
C LEU A 172 -18.28 -6.51 17.68
N THR A 173 -18.69 -7.74 17.37
CA THR A 173 -20.07 -8.17 17.54
C THR A 173 -20.50 -8.16 19.01
N GLY A 174 -19.60 -8.49 19.94
CA GLY A 174 -19.83 -8.41 21.38
C GLY A 174 -19.87 -6.98 21.90
N GLU A 175 -18.97 -6.11 21.44
CA GLU A 175 -18.92 -4.69 21.77
C GLU A 175 -20.13 -3.94 21.21
N ILE A 176 -20.54 -4.20 19.97
CA ILE A 176 -21.74 -3.62 19.34
C ILE A 176 -22.99 -4.07 20.09
N LYS A 177 -23.10 -5.36 20.45
CA LYS A 177 -24.21 -5.85 21.29
C LYS A 177 -24.25 -5.15 22.66
N LYS A 178 -23.09 -4.99 23.29
CA LYS A 178 -22.94 -4.27 24.56
C LYS A 178 -23.33 -2.78 24.47
N ILE A 179 -23.05 -2.13 23.34
CA ILE A 179 -23.46 -0.75 23.04
C ILE A 179 -24.96 -0.67 22.72
N LEU A 180 -25.53 -1.68 22.06
CA LEU A 180 -26.94 -1.76 21.69
C LEU A 180 -27.85 -2.33 22.80
N GLY A 181 -27.29 -2.69 23.96
CA GLY A 181 -28.05 -3.25 25.09
C GLY A 181 -28.63 -4.65 24.83
N GLN A 182 -28.04 -5.41 23.90
CA GLN A 182 -28.38 -6.81 23.60
C GLN A 182 -27.35 -7.77 24.19
#